data_AF-A0A150AAF2-F1
#
_entry.id   AF-A0A150AAF2-F1
#
_cell.length_a   1.000
_cell.length_b   1.000
_cell.length_c   1.000
_cell.angle_alpha   90.00
_cell.angle_beta   90.00
_cell.angle_gamma   90.00
#
_symmetry.space_group_name_H-M   'P 1'
#
loop_
_entity.id
_entity.type
_entity.pdbx_description
1 polymer ?
#
loop_
_entity_poly.entity_id
_entity_poly.type
_entity_poly.pdbx_seq_one_letter_code
_entity_poly.pdbx_strand_id
1 'polypeptide(L)'
;MKYAEFKIENNKIEFFNSVFGVESVLLNGKPSSKKFSFSGFNHQLSLNSKNLTLKSNYKQFGKRQIELELIQNGEIIEQQVVKTNVFQRFSWVFLVTFLGIGTYKILNFLIDSLTS
;
A
#
# COMPACT_ATOMS: atom_id res chain seq x y z
N MET A 1 -7.35 -2.75 1.14
CA MET A 1 -7.62 -4.18 0.87
C MET A 1 -6.68 -5.03 1.71
N LYS A 2 -7.14 -6.21 2.14
CA LYS A 2 -6.27 -7.21 2.78
C LYS A 2 -5.39 -7.86 1.72
N TYR A 3 -4.10 -7.97 2.01
CA TYR A 3 -3.10 -8.58 1.11
C TYR A 3 -2.52 -9.86 1.69
N ALA A 4 -2.29 -9.92 3.01
CA ALA A 4 -1.76 -11.12 3.65
C ALA A 4 -2.28 -11.29 5.08
N GLU A 5 -2.14 -12.51 5.58
CA GLU A 5 -2.39 -12.89 6.96
C GLU A 5 -1.26 -13.81 7.42
N PHE A 6 -0.73 -13.51 8.60
CA PHE A 6 0.26 -14.32 9.31
C PHE A 6 -0.37 -14.80 10.61
N LYS A 7 -0.20 -16.08 10.91
CA LYS A 7 -0.64 -16.68 12.18
C LYS A 7 0.59 -17.05 12.97
N ILE A 8 0.79 -16.38 14.10
CA ILE A 8 1.90 -16.65 15.01
C ILE A 8 1.34 -16.99 16.39
N GLU A 9 1.62 -18.20 16.85
CA GLU A 9 1.03 -18.74 18.08
C GLU A 9 -0.50 -18.67 18.03
N ASN A 10 -1.13 -17.95 18.97
CA ASN A 10 -2.57 -17.68 19.01
C ASN A 10 -2.94 -16.27 18.50
N ASN A 11 -2.02 -15.59 17.82
CA ASN A 11 -2.21 -14.23 17.33
C ASN A 11 -2.25 -14.19 15.81
N LYS A 12 -3.04 -13.26 15.29
CA LYS A 12 -3.24 -13.03 13.87
C LYS A 12 -2.71 -11.65 13.52
N ILE A 13 -1.80 -11.58 12.56
CA ILE A 13 -1.28 -10.34 11.99
C ILE A 13 -1.83 -10.22 10.57
N GLU A 14 -2.49 -9.12 10.26
CA GLU A 14 -3.12 -8.89 8.97
C GLU A 14 -2.50 -7.66 8.31
N PHE A 15 -2.00 -7.86 7.09
CA PHE A 15 -1.42 -6.79 6.30
C PHE A 15 -2.42 -6.28 5.27
N PHE A 16 -2.59 -4.97 5.25
CA PHE A 16 -3.46 -4.25 4.34
C PHE A 16 -2.65 -3.20 3.59
N ASN A 17 -3.04 -2.97 2.34
CA ASN A 17 -2.61 -1.81 1.59
C ASN A 17 -3.82 -1.17 0.90
N SER A 18 -3.80 0.15 0.82
CA SER A 18 -4.78 0.95 0.09
C SER A 18 -4.30 1.27 -1.32
N VAL A 19 -5.24 1.69 -2.16
CA VAL A 19 -4.96 2.22 -3.51
C VAL A 19 -3.98 3.39 -3.46
N PHE A 20 -3.99 4.14 -2.36
CA PHE A 20 -3.15 5.30 -2.13
C PHE A 20 -1.77 4.96 -1.56
N GLY A 21 -1.38 3.69 -1.47
CA GLY A 21 -0.09 3.29 -0.89
C GLY A 21 -0.02 3.42 0.63
N VAL A 22 -1.16 3.61 1.30
CA VAL A 22 -1.21 3.51 2.77
C VAL A 22 -1.27 2.05 3.17
N GLU A 23 -0.19 1.60 3.79
CA GLU A 23 -0.03 0.30 4.42
C GLU A 23 -0.62 0.34 5.83
N SER A 24 -1.24 -0.75 6.26
CA SER A 24 -1.80 -0.88 7.60
C SER A 24 -1.63 -2.30 8.09
N VAL A 25 -1.22 -2.45 9.34
CA VAL A 25 -1.04 -3.74 10.01
C VAL A 25 -2.00 -3.80 11.17
N LEU A 26 -2.80 -4.87 11.21
CA LEU A 26 -3.71 -5.15 12.30
C LEU A 26 -3.19 -6.36 13.07
N LEU A 27 -3.16 -6.27 14.40
CA LEU A 27 -2.89 -7.36 15.31
C LEU A 27 -4.19 -7.76 15.98
N ASN A 28 -4.64 -8.99 15.76
CA ASN A 28 -5.92 -9.52 16.24
C ASN A 28 -7.11 -8.60 15.90
N GLY A 29 -7.09 -8.02 14.69
CA GLY A 29 -8.11 -7.07 14.23
C GLY A 29 -7.96 -5.64 14.77
N LYS A 30 -7.03 -5.36 15.68
CA LYS A 30 -6.75 -4.00 16.17
C LYS A 30 -5.63 -3.34 15.37
N PRO A 31 -5.73 -2.07 14.99
CA PRO A 31 -4.67 -1.39 14.24
C PRO A 31 -3.40 -1.27 15.11
N SER A 32 -2.28 -1.77 14.59
CA SER A 32 -0.98 -1.72 15.26
C SER A 32 -0.02 -0.75 14.57
N SER A 33 -0.08 -0.67 13.24
CA SER A 33 0.75 0.27 12.48
C SER A 33 0.00 0.76 11.24
N LYS A 34 0.24 2.01 10.84
CA LYS A 34 -0.31 2.61 9.63
C LYS A 34 0.69 3.62 9.06
N LYS A 35 1.10 3.43 7.80
CA LYS A 35 2.09 4.29 7.17
C LYS A 35 1.85 4.38 5.67
N PHE A 36 2.04 5.55 5.10
CA PHE A 36 2.15 5.69 3.66
C PHE A 36 3.51 5.18 3.21
N SER A 37 3.53 4.28 2.23
CA SER A 37 4.76 3.82 1.59
C SER A 37 4.56 3.51 0.11
N PHE A 38 5.59 3.84 -0.66
CA PHE A 38 5.65 3.58 -2.10
C PHE A 38 6.48 2.32 -2.42
N SER A 39 7.59 2.10 -1.71
CA SER A 39 8.51 0.98 -1.92
C SER A 39 8.42 -0.10 -0.84
N GLY A 40 7.63 0.12 0.20
CA GLY A 40 7.50 -0.76 1.38
C GLY A 40 8.03 -0.11 2.66
N PHE A 41 7.76 -0.75 3.80
CA PHE A 41 8.03 -0.21 5.12
C PHE A 41 8.28 -1.32 6.14
N ASN A 42 9.01 -0.99 7.21
CA ASN A 42 9.23 -1.89 8.33
C ASN A 42 8.26 -1.55 9.46
N HIS A 43 7.19 -2.32 9.59
CA HIS A 43 6.22 -2.16 10.66
C HIS A 43 6.69 -2.89 11.92
N GLN A 44 7.07 -2.14 12.95
CA GLN A 44 7.37 -2.69 14.27
C GLN A 44 6.08 -3.02 15.01
N LEU A 45 6.00 -4.22 15.56
CA LEU A 45 4.85 -4.75 16.28
C LEU A 45 5.35 -5.31 17.62
N SER A 46 4.71 -4.92 18.72
CA SER A 46 4.95 -5.53 20.02
C SER A 46 3.90 -6.60 20.28
N LEU A 47 4.34 -7.84 20.50
CA LEU A 47 3.47 -8.96 20.81
C LEU A 47 3.95 -9.65 22.08
N ASN A 48 3.23 -9.49 23.19
CA ASN A 48 3.55 -10.16 24.47
C ASN A 48 5.05 -10.06 24.84
N SER A 49 5.62 -8.85 24.79
CA SER A 49 7.04 -8.55 25.05
C SER A 49 8.05 -9.06 24.00
N LYS A 50 7.58 -9.65 22.89
CA LYS A 50 8.41 -9.97 21.73
C LYS A 50 8.37 -8.82 20.73
N ASN A 51 9.53 -8.51 20.17
CA ASN A 51 9.66 -7.53 19.10
C ASN A 51 9.53 -8.25 17.76
N LEU A 52 8.42 -7.99 17.09
CA LEU A 52 8.16 -8.46 15.74
C LEU A 52 8.33 -7.30 14.76
N THR A 53 8.84 -7.59 13.57
CA THR A 53 8.89 -6.63 12.48
C THR A 53 8.26 -7.27 11.26
N LEU A 54 7.19 -6.66 10.76
CA LEU A 54 6.63 -7.00 9.46
C LEU A 54 7.20 -6.05 8.43
N LYS A 55 8.08 -6.57 7.58
CA LYS A 55 8.73 -5.81 6.50
C LYS A 55 7.99 -6.04 5.20
N SER A 56 7.59 -4.96 4.55
CA SER A 56 7.05 -4.98 3.19
C SER A 56 8.08 -4.47 2.19
N ASN A 57 8.14 -5.09 1.01
CA ASN A 57 9.01 -4.70 -0.08
C ASN A 57 8.27 -4.82 -1.42
N TYR A 58 8.18 -3.73 -2.18
CA TYR A 58 7.42 -3.68 -3.42
C TYR A 58 8.36 -3.85 -4.61
N LYS A 59 8.20 -4.97 -5.31
CA LYS A 59 8.83 -5.16 -6.62
C LYS A 59 7.99 -4.43 -7.66
N GLN A 60 8.35 -3.18 -7.91
CA GLN A 60 7.64 -2.30 -8.85
C GLN A 60 7.97 -2.62 -10.32
N PHE A 61 9.18 -3.13 -10.58
CA PHE A 61 9.67 -3.48 -11.91
C PHE A 61 9.51 -4.99 -12.18
N GLY A 62 8.97 -5.35 -13.35
CA GLY A 62 8.73 -6.73 -13.74
C GLY A 62 7.41 -7.31 -13.21
N LYS A 63 7.45 -8.51 -12.62
CA LYS A 63 6.28 -9.12 -11.96
C LYS A 63 5.97 -8.32 -10.70
N ARG A 64 4.88 -7.56 -10.74
CA ARG A 64 4.46 -6.67 -9.63
C ARG A 64 3.96 -7.49 -8.45
N GLN A 65 4.72 -7.46 -7.35
CA GLN A 65 4.46 -8.25 -6.15
C GLN A 65 4.94 -7.49 -4.92
N ILE A 66 4.33 -7.80 -3.79
CA ILE A 66 4.76 -7.38 -2.47
C ILE A 66 5.37 -8.60 -1.81
N GLU A 67 6.64 -8.49 -1.48
CA GLU A 67 7.33 -9.42 -0.61
C GLU A 67 7.09 -8.96 0.83
N LEU A 68 6.52 -9.84 1.64
CA LEU A 68 6.25 -9.62 3.04
C LEU A 68 7.11 -10.59 3.85
N GLU A 69 7.92 -10.06 4.75
CA GLU A 69 8.80 -10.81 5.64
C GLU A 69 8.36 -10.53 7.08
N LEU A 70 7.99 -11.58 7.80
CA LEU A 70 7.77 -11.51 9.24
C LEU A 70 9.07 -11.89 9.94
N ILE A 71 9.60 -10.96 10.72
CA ILE A 71 10.88 -11.08 11.41
C ILE A 71 10.62 -11.07 12.90
N GLN A 72 11.16 -12.06 13.61
CA GLN A 72 11.13 -12.16 15.06
C GLN A 72 12.56 -12.19 15.59
N ASN A 73 12.91 -11.27 16.48
CA ASN A 73 14.26 -11.19 17.08
C ASN A 73 15.42 -11.16 16.05
N GLY A 74 15.17 -10.66 14.84
CA GLY A 74 16.16 -10.58 13.76
C GLY A 74 16.15 -11.75 12.77
N GLU A 75 15.40 -12.82 13.06
CA GLU A 75 15.27 -13.97 12.16
C GLU A 75 13.95 -13.93 11.38
N ILE A 76 13.99 -14.28 10.10
CA ILE A 76 12.80 -14.37 9.26
C ILE A 76 12.08 -15.67 9.63
N ILE A 77 10.90 -15.53 10.20
CA ILE A 77 10.06 -16.67 10.60
C ILE A 77 9.08 -17.08 9.49
N GLU A 78 8.62 -16.13 8.69
CA GLU A 78 7.71 -16.41 7.58
C GLU A 78 7.89 -15.38 6.47
N GLN A 79 7.78 -15.85 5.23
CA GLN A 79 7.82 -15.01 4.04
C GLN A 79 6.62 -15.32 3.15
N GLN A 80 5.92 -14.29 2.70
CA GLN A 80 4.81 -14.40 1.77
C GLN A 80 5.01 -13.43 0.61
N VAL A 81 4.72 -13.91 -0.61
CA VAL A 81 4.77 -13.07 -1.82
C VAL A 81 3.36 -12.92 -2.37
N VAL A 82 2.88 -11.69 -2.41
CA VAL A 82 1.51 -11.38 -2.84
C VAL A 82 1.55 -10.59 -4.13
N LYS A 83 0.84 -11.07 -5.16
CA LYS A 83 0.71 -10.31 -6.42
C LYS A 83 -0.13 -9.07 -6.21
N THR A 84 0.34 -7.92 -6.67
CA THR A 84 -0.44 -6.68 -6.65
C THR A 84 -1.31 -6.58 -7.89
N ASN A 85 -2.59 -6.28 -7.71
CA ASN A 85 -3.50 -6.14 -8.83
C ASN A 85 -3.29 -4.77 -9.51
N VAL A 86 -3.04 -4.80 -10.82
CA VAL A 86 -2.46 -3.72 -11.63
C VAL A 86 -3.41 -2.53 -11.84
N PHE A 87 -4.72 -2.76 -11.70
CA PHE A 87 -5.76 -1.78 -12.03
C PHE A 87 -5.70 -0.49 -11.21
N GLN A 88 -5.18 -0.55 -9.98
CA GLN A 88 -5.24 0.55 -9.01
C GLN A 88 -4.34 1.76 -9.36
N ARG A 89 -3.24 1.55 -10.11
CA ARG A 89 -2.30 2.63 -10.45
C ARG A 89 -2.64 3.31 -11.78
N PHE A 90 -3.24 2.58 -12.72
CA PHE A 90 -3.67 3.14 -14.01
C PHE A 90 -4.85 4.11 -13.87
N SER A 91 -5.78 3.84 -12.94
CA SER A 91 -6.89 4.77 -12.67
C SER A 91 -6.41 6.18 -12.33
N TRP A 92 -5.28 6.33 -11.63
CA TRP A 92 -4.72 7.65 -11.30
C TRP A 92 -4.13 8.37 -12.51
N VAL A 93 -3.42 7.64 -13.37
CA VAL A 93 -2.87 8.23 -14.60
C VAL A 93 -4.02 8.69 -15.50
N PHE A 94 -5.05 7.86 -15.69
CA PHE A 94 -6.23 8.25 -16.45
C PHE A 94 -6.97 9.43 -15.83
N LEU A 95 -7.14 9.46 -14.49
CA LEU A 95 -7.79 10.56 -13.79
C LEU A 95 -7.03 11.88 -13.97
N VAL A 96 -5.71 11.87 -13.77
CA VAL A 96 -4.86 13.07 -13.90
C VAL A 96 -4.84 13.56 -15.35
N THR A 97 -4.71 12.65 -16.32
CA THR A 97 -4.71 13.03 -17.74
C THR A 97 -6.06 13.59 -18.18
N PHE A 98 -7.18 12.97 -17.77
CA PHE A 98 -8.52 13.49 -18.09
C PHE A 98 -8.79 14.85 -17.42
N LEU A 99 -8.38 15.01 -16.16
CA LEU A 99 -8.52 16.29 -15.46
C LEU A 99 -7.69 17.37 -16.14
N GLY A 100 -6.43 17.10 -16.51
CA GLY A 100 -5.58 18.09 -17.17
C GLY A 100 -6.07 18.55 -18.54
N ILE A 101 -6.54 17.61 -19.37
CA ILE A 101 -7.12 17.95 -20.69
C ILE A 101 -8.46 18.67 -20.53
N GLY A 102 -9.30 18.20 -19.59
CA GLY A 102 -10.59 18.81 -19.29
C GLY A 102 -10.46 20.23 -18.78
N THR A 103 -9.55 20.48 -17.83
CA THR A 103 -9.29 21.81 -17.27
C THR A 103 -8.76 22.77 -18.32
N TYR A 104 -7.84 22.32 -19.19
CA TYR A 104 -7.34 23.14 -20.30
C TYR A 104 -8.47 23.59 -21.23
N LYS A 105 -9.35 22.67 -21.65
CA LYS A 105 -10.48 23.00 -22.53
C LYS A 105 -11.49 23.94 -21.87
N ILE A 106 -11.82 23.72 -20.61
CA ILE A 106 -12.75 24.59 -19.86
C ILE A 106 -12.16 25.99 -19.72
N LEU A 107 -10.87 26.10 -19.40
CA LEU A 107 -10.19 27.38 -19.26
C LEU A 107 -10.17 28.15 -20.59
N ASN A 108 -9.89 27.47 -21.71
CA ASN A 108 -9.93 28.09 -23.03
C ASN A 108 -11.34 28.59 -23.39
N PHE A 109 -12.37 27.79 -23.14
CA PHE A 109 -13.76 28.20 -23.37
C PHE A 109 -14.16 29.43 -22.53
N LEU A 110 -13.74 29.47 -21.26
CA LEU A 110 -14.01 30.61 -20.38
C LEU A 110 -13.31 31.87 -20.89
N ILE A 111 -12.04 31.76 -21.29
CA ILE A 111 -11.28 32.89 -21.87
C ILE A 111 -11.99 33.40 -23.13
N ASP A 112 -12.31 32.51 -24.08
CA ASP A 112 -12.99 32.87 -25.33
C ASP A 112 -14.37 33.52 -25.07
N SER A 113 -15.10 33.08 -24.05
CA SER A 113 -16.40 33.67 -23.67
C SER A 113 -16.30 35.04 -22.99
N LEU A 114 -15.12 35.39 -22.45
CA LEU A 114 -14.86 36.67 -21.79
C LEU A 114 -14.24 37.70 -22.75
N THR A 115 -13.62 37.24 -23.84
CA THR A 115 -13.01 38.09 -24.88
C THR A 115 -13.84 38.23 -26.16
N SER A 116 -14.95 37.48 -26.30
CA SER A 116 -16.00 37.66 -27.32
C SER A 116 -17.09 38.62 -26.84
#